data_AF-A0A3A8ZKN0-F1
#
_entry.id   AF-A0A3A8ZKN0-F1
#
_cell.length_a   1.000
_cell.length_b   1.000
_cell.length_c   1.000
_cell.angle_alpha   90.00
_cell.angle_beta   90.00
_cell.angle_gamma   90.00
#
_symmetry.space_group_name_H-M   'P 1'
#
loop_
_entity.id
_entity.type
_entity.pdbx_description
1 polymer ?
#
loop_
_entity_poly.entity_id
_entity_poly.type
_entity_poly.pdbx_seq_one_letter_code
_entity_poly.pdbx_strand_id
1 'polypeptide(L)'
;MYARLSQEDTLEGDSNSIVNQKAVLSKYAADNGFSNPVFFIDDGVSGVTFDRPNFNRMIAEIEAGNVATVIVKDMSRLGRDYLKVGYYTEIFFVERDVRYIAINDGVDSAKGDNDFTPFRNLFNDFYAKDTSKKVRAIKRAQGQAGEHLTKPPYGYIVSPTDKKQWIVDEEAAAVVKRIFDLCIGGKGPMQIAKILKEDKVPTAKAYYAEKKGKALPE
;
A
#
# COMPACT_ATOMS: atom_id res chain seq x y z
N MET A 1 5.76 23.35 16.28
CA MET A 1 5.58 24.44 15.29
C MET A 1 6.85 24.59 14.48
N TYR A 2 6.72 24.76 13.17
CA TYR A 2 7.87 24.85 12.27
C TYR A 2 7.85 26.15 11.47
N ALA A 3 8.99 26.83 11.43
CA ALA A 3 9.19 28.07 10.69
C ALA A 3 10.46 27.96 9.83
N ARG A 4 10.40 28.52 8.63
CA ARG A 4 11.52 28.52 7.69
C ARG A 4 11.65 29.84 6.98
N LEU A 5 12.86 30.37 6.93
CA LEU A 5 13.23 31.50 6.08
C LEU A 5 14.17 31.00 4.98
N SER A 6 13.79 31.26 3.73
CA SER A 6 14.65 30.96 2.59
C SER A 6 15.53 32.17 2.25
N GLN A 7 16.69 31.95 1.60
CA GLN A 7 17.51 33.07 1.10
C GLN A 7 16.81 33.91 0.03
N GLU A 8 15.76 33.42 -0.62
CA GLU A 8 14.97 34.21 -1.57
C GLU A 8 13.93 35.06 -0.82
N ASP A 9 13.43 34.56 0.31
CA ASP A 9 12.41 35.21 1.12
C ASP A 9 12.98 36.43 1.89
N THR A 10 14.31 36.53 2.04
CA THR A 10 14.97 37.71 2.65
C THR A 10 14.82 38.96 1.79
N LEU A 11 14.55 38.82 0.50
CA LEU A 11 14.30 39.93 -0.44
C LEU A 11 12.86 40.44 -0.37
N GLU A 12 11.92 39.67 0.21
CA GLU A 12 10.48 39.98 0.23
C GLU A 12 10.00 40.78 1.47
N GLY A 13 10.92 41.20 2.35
CA GLY A 13 10.63 42.11 3.47
C GLY A 13 10.06 41.47 4.74
N ASP A 14 9.68 42.31 5.73
CA ASP A 14 9.39 41.93 7.13
C ASP A 14 8.29 40.87 7.32
N SER A 15 7.37 40.71 6.35
CA SER A 15 6.25 39.76 6.42
C SER A 15 6.68 38.29 6.37
N ASN A 16 7.81 37.98 5.75
CA ASN A 16 8.35 36.62 5.71
C ASN A 16 9.40 36.35 6.79
N SER A 17 9.73 37.33 7.62
CA SER A 17 10.65 37.16 8.75
C SER A 17 10.22 36.02 9.67
N ILE A 18 11.20 35.32 10.25
CA ILE A 18 10.97 34.31 11.29
C ILE A 18 10.18 34.89 12.46
N VAL A 19 10.36 36.18 12.76
CA VAL A 19 9.64 36.88 13.83
C VAL A 19 8.14 36.91 13.54
N ASN A 20 7.74 37.31 12.32
CA ASN A 20 6.33 37.31 11.94
C ASN A 20 5.74 35.89 11.90
N GLN A 21 6.48 34.92 11.36
CA GLN A 21 6.05 33.52 11.36
C GLN A 21 5.79 33.01 12.77
N LYS A 22 6.69 33.28 13.72
CA LYS A 22 6.49 32.93 15.13
C LYS A 22 5.27 33.59 15.74
N ALA A 23 5.05 34.87 15.47
CA ALA A 23 3.89 35.60 15.99
C ALA A 23 2.57 34.99 15.49
N VAL A 24 2.47 34.69 14.20
CA VAL A 24 1.30 34.04 13.60
C VAL A 24 1.07 32.65 14.20
N LEU A 25 2.13 31.84 14.31
CA LEU A 25 2.07 30.48 14.87
C LEU A 25 1.68 30.48 16.35
N SER A 26 2.28 31.34 17.17
CA SER A 26 1.95 31.49 18.58
C SER A 26 0.50 31.93 18.78
N LYS A 27 0.04 32.91 17.99
CA LYS A 27 -1.34 33.39 18.06
C LYS A 27 -2.33 32.26 17.75
N TYR A 28 -2.09 31.55 16.64
CA TYR A 28 -2.94 30.42 16.26
C TYR A 28 -2.94 29.30 17.31
N ALA A 29 -1.76 28.99 17.89
CA ALA A 29 -1.63 27.99 18.94
C ALA A 29 -2.46 28.36 20.18
N ALA A 30 -2.40 29.63 20.60
CA ALA A 30 -3.17 30.14 21.74
C ALA A 30 -4.69 30.13 21.45
N ASP A 31 -5.10 30.65 20.29
CA ASP A 31 -6.51 30.77 19.90
C ASP A 31 -7.20 29.40 19.77
N ASN A 32 -6.45 28.34 19.47
CA ASN A 32 -6.97 26.98 19.30
C ASN A 32 -6.64 26.05 20.49
N GLY A 33 -6.10 26.57 21.59
CA GLY A 33 -5.88 25.79 22.82
C GLY A 33 -4.75 24.76 22.74
N PHE A 34 -3.76 24.94 21.87
CA PHE A 34 -2.60 24.05 21.80
C PHE A 34 -1.63 24.35 22.95
N SER A 35 -1.42 23.37 23.84
CA SER A 35 -0.49 23.45 24.97
C SER A 35 0.94 23.04 24.58
N ASN A 36 1.94 23.63 25.26
CA ASN A 36 3.38 23.33 25.09
C ASN A 36 3.95 23.57 23.67
N PRO A 37 3.93 24.82 23.18
CA PRO A 37 4.34 25.14 21.82
C PRO A 37 5.88 25.15 21.67
N VAL A 38 6.45 24.15 20.99
CA VAL A 38 7.89 24.07 20.65
C VAL A 38 8.15 24.60 19.23
N PHE A 39 9.19 25.43 19.08
CA PHE A 39 9.62 25.98 17.79
C PHE A 39 10.81 25.23 17.20
N PHE A 40 10.68 24.83 15.94
CA PHE A 40 11.75 24.32 15.08
C PHE A 40 11.94 25.34 13.96
N ILE A 41 13.16 25.89 13.82
CA ILE A 41 13.41 27.04 12.95
C ILE A 41 14.62 26.75 12.07
N ASP A 42 14.44 26.79 10.75
CA ASP A 42 15.56 26.76 9.81
C ASP A 42 15.68 28.12 9.10
N ASP A 43 16.86 28.73 9.19
CA ASP A 43 17.17 30.04 8.60
C ASP A 43 18.20 29.91 7.48
N GLY A 44 17.98 30.62 6.37
CA GLY A 44 18.86 30.62 5.20
C GLY A 44 18.87 29.31 4.42
N VAL A 45 17.89 28.42 4.60
CA VAL A 45 17.87 27.09 3.98
C VAL A 45 16.87 27.03 2.81
N SER A 46 17.31 26.43 1.71
CA SER A 46 16.51 26.27 0.49
C SER A 46 15.27 25.40 0.71
N GLY A 47 14.18 25.77 0.05
CA GLY A 47 12.90 25.05 0.12
C GLY A 47 12.88 23.70 -0.59
N VAL A 48 13.88 23.40 -1.45
CA VAL A 48 13.98 22.12 -2.18
C VAL A 48 14.72 21.03 -1.40
N THR A 49 15.62 21.37 -0.49
CA THR A 49 16.27 20.37 0.38
C THR A 49 15.40 20.09 1.60
N PHE A 50 15.31 18.83 2.00
CA PHE A 50 14.68 18.40 3.26
C PHE A 50 15.71 18.01 4.32
N ASP A 51 17.00 17.97 3.95
CA ASP A 51 18.07 17.81 4.93
C ASP A 51 18.30 19.16 5.59
N ARG A 52 17.58 19.39 6.70
CA ARG A 52 17.65 20.63 7.47
C ARG A 52 17.73 20.28 8.95
N PRO A 53 18.60 20.93 9.73
CA PRO A 53 18.87 20.54 11.10
C PRO A 53 17.63 20.58 12.00
N ASN A 54 16.80 21.63 11.92
CA ASN A 54 15.63 21.72 12.79
C ASN A 54 14.43 20.95 12.25
N PHE A 55 14.32 20.79 10.93
CA PHE A 55 13.37 19.85 10.33
C PHE A 55 13.67 18.41 10.77
N ASN A 56 14.92 17.93 10.62
CA ASN A 56 15.33 16.60 11.04
C ASN A 56 15.12 16.38 12.54
N ARG A 57 15.40 17.41 13.36
CA ARG A 57 15.09 17.36 14.80
C ARG A 57 13.60 17.22 15.07
N MET A 58 12.74 17.96 14.36
CA MET A 58 11.29 17.80 14.47
C MET A 58 10.84 16.40 14.08
N ILE A 59 11.39 15.84 12.99
CA ILE A 59 11.10 14.47 12.56
C ILE A 59 11.52 13.46 13.63
N ALA A 60 12.70 13.61 14.23
CA ALA A 60 13.15 12.73 15.31
C ALA A 60 12.24 12.79 16.55
N GLU A 61 11.75 13.98 16.93
CA GLU A 61 10.79 14.14 18.03
C GLU A 61 9.43 13.52 17.71
N ILE A 62 8.99 13.58 16.45
CA ILE A 62 7.80 12.88 15.97
C ILE A 62 7.98 11.35 16.06
N GLU A 63 9.14 10.84 15.67
CA GLU A 63 9.46 9.40 15.79
C GLU A 63 9.55 8.92 17.24
N ALA A 64 10.00 9.79 18.14
CA ALA A 64 9.99 9.53 19.57
C ALA A 64 8.58 9.58 20.19
N GLY A 65 7.55 10.01 19.45
CA GLY A 65 6.18 10.15 19.93
C GLY A 65 5.93 11.40 20.79
N ASN A 66 6.85 12.38 20.76
CA ASN A 66 6.79 13.59 21.59
C ASN A 66 5.96 14.72 20.94
N VAL A 67 5.52 14.53 19.70
CA VAL A 67 4.84 15.57 18.90
C VAL A 67 3.50 15.03 18.41
N ALA A 68 2.42 15.65 18.88
CA ALA A 68 1.05 15.33 18.42
C ALA A 68 0.57 16.24 17.27
N THR A 69 1.15 17.44 17.12
CA THR A 69 0.68 18.41 16.12
C THR A 69 1.82 19.25 15.56
N VAL A 70 1.88 19.33 14.24
CA VAL A 70 2.80 20.19 13.47
C VAL A 70 2.00 21.33 12.85
N ILE A 71 2.38 22.55 13.18
CA ILE A 71 1.75 23.79 12.68
C ILE A 71 2.79 24.60 11.92
N VAL A 72 2.44 25.03 10.71
CA VAL A 72 3.23 25.91 9.84
C VAL A 72 2.39 27.11 9.37
N LYS A 73 3.05 28.22 9.01
CA LYS A 73 2.38 29.40 8.44
C LYS A 73 1.71 29.06 7.11
N ASP A 74 2.48 28.43 6.23
CA ASP A 74 2.07 28.03 4.89
C ASP A 74 2.79 26.73 4.50
N MET A 75 2.24 25.99 3.53
CA MET A 75 2.78 24.69 3.10
C MET A 75 4.21 24.78 2.56
N SER A 76 4.55 25.92 1.94
CA SER A 76 5.89 26.15 1.39
C SER A 76 6.98 26.15 2.46
N ARG A 77 6.63 26.33 3.74
CA ARG A 77 7.57 26.19 4.86
C ARG A 77 8.10 24.79 4.95
N LEU A 78 7.25 23.76 4.81
CA LEU A 78 7.67 22.36 4.85
C LEU A 78 8.64 22.06 3.70
N GLY A 79 8.30 22.47 2.48
CA GLY A 79 9.19 22.42 1.33
C GLY A 79 8.49 22.74 0.02
N ARG A 80 9.27 22.85 -1.06
CA ARG A 80 8.78 23.07 -2.43
C ARG A 80 8.80 21.79 -3.29
N ASP A 81 9.42 20.71 -2.80
CA ASP A 81 9.30 19.38 -3.42
C ASP A 81 7.95 18.76 -3.00
N TYR A 82 6.96 18.89 -3.88
CA TYR A 82 5.61 18.43 -3.64
C TYR A 82 5.51 16.93 -3.31
N LEU A 83 6.38 16.08 -3.87
CA LEU A 83 6.37 14.65 -3.57
C LEU A 83 6.79 14.40 -2.12
N LYS A 84 7.85 15.07 -1.66
CA LYS A 84 8.31 14.95 -0.27
C LYS A 84 7.32 15.58 0.71
N VAL A 85 6.76 16.75 0.38
CA VAL A 85 5.70 17.37 1.21
C VAL A 85 4.54 16.41 1.35
N GLY A 86 4.03 15.85 0.25
CA GLY A 86 2.95 14.88 0.28
C GLY A 86 3.27 13.61 1.05
N TYR A 87 4.51 13.09 0.93
CA TYR A 87 4.94 11.95 1.74
C TYR A 87 4.86 12.26 3.24
N TYR A 88 5.35 13.42 3.67
CA TYR A 88 5.30 13.79 5.09
C TYR A 88 3.87 14.00 5.57
N THR A 89 3.04 14.72 4.81
CA THR A 89 1.69 15.10 5.25
C THR A 89 0.66 13.97 5.15
N GLU A 90 0.73 13.12 4.12
CA GLU A 90 -0.28 12.08 3.86
C GLU A 90 0.12 10.70 4.39
N ILE A 91 1.42 10.44 4.61
CA ILE A 91 1.91 9.13 5.06
C ILE A 91 2.59 9.27 6.42
N PHE A 92 3.73 9.96 6.48
CA PHE A 92 4.59 9.91 7.66
C PHE A 92 3.91 10.46 8.93
N PHE A 93 3.24 11.61 8.82
CA PHE A 93 2.49 12.21 9.94
C PHE A 93 1.24 11.40 10.27
N VAL A 94 0.49 10.92 9.26
CA VAL A 94 -0.73 10.12 9.46
C VAL A 94 -0.43 8.79 10.15
N GLU A 95 0.60 8.06 9.71
CA GLU A 95 1.03 6.79 10.33
C GLU A 95 1.46 6.94 11.79
N ARG A 96 1.82 8.16 12.21
CA ARG A 96 2.28 8.49 13.57
C ARG A 96 1.24 9.28 14.37
N ASP A 97 0.00 9.36 13.89
CA ASP A 97 -1.10 10.10 14.52
C ASP A 97 -0.76 11.58 14.79
N VAL A 98 0.04 12.19 13.91
CA VAL A 98 0.44 13.59 14.00
C VAL A 98 -0.48 14.44 13.12
N ARG A 99 -1.17 15.39 13.75
CA ARG A 99 -1.99 16.38 13.02
C ARG A 99 -1.09 17.43 12.37
N TYR A 100 -1.25 17.63 11.08
CA TYR A 100 -0.63 18.72 10.33
C TYR A 100 -1.62 19.85 10.05
N ILE A 101 -1.16 21.09 10.26
CA ILE A 101 -1.94 22.33 10.05
C ILE A 101 -1.08 23.36 9.30
N ALA A 102 -1.59 23.89 8.19
CA ALA A 102 -1.03 25.06 7.50
C ALA A 102 -2.05 26.21 7.54
N ILE A 103 -1.71 27.29 8.24
CA ILE A 103 -2.67 28.35 8.61
C ILE A 103 -3.20 29.10 7.39
N ASN A 104 -2.31 29.58 6.53
CA ASN A 104 -2.68 30.43 5.39
C ASN A 104 -3.34 29.64 4.26
N ASP A 105 -2.97 28.37 4.10
CA ASP A 105 -3.53 27.49 3.07
C ASP A 105 -4.86 26.85 3.53
N GLY A 106 -5.29 27.08 4.78
CA GLY A 106 -6.51 26.49 5.34
C GLY A 106 -6.45 24.98 5.52
N VAL A 107 -5.26 24.36 5.44
CA VAL A 107 -5.08 22.92 5.49
C VAL A 107 -5.06 22.44 6.93
N ASP A 108 -5.89 21.44 7.23
CA ASP A 108 -5.94 20.76 8.51
C ASP A 108 -6.26 19.29 8.30
N SER A 109 -5.22 18.45 8.44
CA SER A 109 -5.31 16.99 8.22
C SER A 109 -6.41 16.30 9.05
N ALA A 110 -6.82 16.86 10.19
CA ALA A 110 -7.89 16.28 11.00
C ALA A 110 -9.31 16.62 10.50
N LYS A 111 -9.46 17.71 9.71
CA LYS A 111 -10.77 18.16 9.20
C LYS A 111 -11.12 17.56 7.84
N GLY A 112 -10.20 16.84 7.21
CA GLY A 112 -10.44 16.09 5.97
C GLY A 112 -10.56 16.93 4.70
N ASP A 113 -10.62 18.26 4.82
CA ASP A 113 -10.65 19.19 3.70
C ASP A 113 -9.21 19.55 3.30
N ASN A 114 -8.53 18.56 2.72
CA ASN A 114 -7.18 18.71 2.22
C ASN A 114 -7.23 18.87 0.70
N ASP A 115 -6.71 19.98 0.20
CA ASP A 115 -6.41 20.25 -1.22
C ASP A 115 -5.39 19.25 -1.84
N PHE A 116 -5.06 18.18 -1.10
CA PHE A 116 -4.09 17.12 -1.42
C PHE A 116 -4.69 15.86 -2.05
N THR A 117 -5.98 15.88 -2.41
CA THR A 117 -6.65 14.78 -3.13
C THR A 117 -5.82 14.20 -4.30
N PRO A 118 -5.12 15.01 -5.13
CA PRO A 118 -4.28 14.49 -6.21
C PRO A 118 -3.08 13.64 -5.73
N PHE A 119 -2.43 14.04 -4.65
CA PHE A 119 -1.27 13.32 -4.10
C PHE A 119 -1.68 12.05 -3.38
N ARG A 120 -2.81 12.09 -2.67
CA ARG A 120 -3.37 10.91 -2.00
C ARG A 120 -3.69 9.79 -3.01
N ASN A 121 -4.19 10.15 -4.18
CA ASN A 121 -4.37 9.20 -5.29
C ASN A 121 -3.02 8.68 -5.82
N LEU A 122 -2.03 9.55 -6.00
CA LEU A 122 -0.69 9.15 -6.46
C LEU A 122 0.00 8.18 -5.48
N PHE A 123 -0.12 8.41 -4.18
CA PHE A 123 0.43 7.53 -3.16
C PHE A 123 -0.32 6.21 -3.08
N ASN A 124 -1.66 6.21 -3.11
CA ASN A 124 -2.44 4.98 -3.20
C ASN A 124 -2.04 4.13 -4.42
N ASP A 125 -1.88 4.76 -5.58
CA ASP A 125 -1.40 4.10 -6.79
C ASP A 125 0.03 3.57 -6.62
N PHE A 126 0.91 4.32 -5.96
CA PHE A 126 2.29 3.89 -5.68
C PHE A 126 2.33 2.67 -4.74
N TYR A 127 1.56 2.69 -3.63
CA TYR A 127 1.44 1.57 -2.70
C TYR A 127 0.85 0.33 -3.38
N ALA A 128 -0.19 0.50 -4.19
CA ALA A 128 -0.77 -0.59 -4.98
C ALA A 128 0.24 -1.18 -5.98
N LYS A 129 1.04 -0.33 -6.62
CA LYS A 129 2.06 -0.74 -7.59
C LYS A 129 3.26 -1.43 -6.93
N ASP A 130 3.73 -0.96 -5.78
CA ASP A 130 4.83 -1.60 -5.04
C ASP A 130 4.42 -2.98 -4.51
N THR A 131 3.23 -3.06 -3.90
CA THR A 131 2.64 -4.32 -3.46
C THR A 131 2.52 -5.31 -4.61
N SER A 132 2.02 -4.85 -5.77
CA SER A 132 1.92 -5.66 -6.98
C SER A 132 3.27 -6.16 -7.48
N LYS A 133 4.33 -5.32 -7.43
CA LYS A 133 5.69 -5.72 -7.80
C LYS A 133 6.23 -6.81 -6.86
N LYS A 134 6.07 -6.64 -5.55
CA LYS A 134 6.51 -7.64 -4.54
C LYS A 134 5.79 -8.97 -4.72
N VAL A 135 4.47 -8.96 -4.90
CA VAL A 135 3.69 -10.19 -5.14
C VAL A 135 4.13 -10.88 -6.44
N ARG A 136 4.37 -10.11 -7.52
CA ARG A 136 4.88 -10.68 -8.78
C ARG A 136 6.28 -11.26 -8.61
N ALA A 137 7.16 -10.61 -7.84
CA ALA A 137 8.50 -11.11 -7.55
C ALA A 137 8.45 -12.44 -6.77
N ILE A 138 7.61 -12.53 -5.73
CA ILE A 138 7.41 -13.76 -4.95
C ILE A 138 6.90 -14.90 -5.84
N LYS A 139 5.83 -14.66 -6.61
CA LYS A 139 5.28 -15.68 -7.54
C LYS A 139 6.31 -16.11 -8.58
N ARG A 140 7.14 -15.18 -9.08
CA ARG A 140 8.21 -15.49 -10.03
C ARG A 140 9.29 -16.36 -9.40
N ALA A 141 9.73 -16.03 -8.18
CA ALA A 141 10.73 -16.81 -7.45
C ALA A 141 10.21 -18.22 -7.13
N GLN A 142 8.96 -18.34 -6.67
CA GLN A 142 8.30 -19.63 -6.47
C GLN A 142 8.23 -20.45 -7.76
N GLY A 143 7.85 -19.84 -8.88
CA GLY A 143 7.84 -20.53 -10.18
C GLY A 143 9.25 -20.96 -10.65
N GLN A 144 10.28 -20.14 -10.40
CA GLN A 144 11.67 -20.48 -10.72
C GLN A 144 12.23 -21.60 -9.84
N ALA A 145 11.76 -21.71 -8.60
CA ALA A 145 12.09 -22.81 -7.68
C ALA A 145 11.33 -24.11 -8.00
N GLY A 146 10.49 -24.13 -9.05
CA GLY A 146 9.67 -25.27 -9.41
C GLY A 146 8.46 -25.48 -8.50
N GLU A 147 8.09 -24.48 -7.70
CA GLU A 147 6.89 -24.55 -6.85
C GLU A 147 5.63 -24.32 -7.69
N HIS A 148 4.59 -25.11 -7.39
CA HIS A 148 3.30 -24.98 -8.04
C HIS A 148 2.54 -23.74 -7.55
N LEU A 149 2.22 -22.83 -8.46
CA LEU A 149 1.57 -21.54 -8.15
C LEU A 149 0.03 -21.59 -8.15
N THR A 150 -0.55 -22.71 -8.60
CA THR A 150 -1.99 -22.89 -8.80
C THR A 150 -2.52 -24.06 -7.98
N LYS A 151 -3.83 -24.29 -8.05
CA LYS A 151 -4.43 -25.51 -7.53
C LYS A 151 -4.08 -26.69 -8.46
N PRO A 152 -3.92 -27.90 -7.91
CA PRO A 152 -3.64 -29.08 -8.74
C PRO A 152 -4.75 -29.30 -9.77
N PRO A 153 -4.40 -29.63 -11.03
CA PRO A 153 -5.37 -30.01 -12.05
C PRO A 153 -6.01 -31.37 -11.73
N TYR A 154 -7.13 -31.69 -12.40
CA TYR A 154 -7.79 -32.98 -12.24
C TYR A 154 -6.85 -34.14 -12.59
N GLY A 155 -6.80 -35.17 -11.74
CA GLY A 155 -5.82 -36.26 -11.82
C GLY A 155 -4.61 -36.09 -10.89
N TYR A 156 -4.49 -34.94 -10.23
CA TYR A 156 -3.46 -34.67 -9.22
C TYR A 156 -4.08 -34.20 -7.90
N ILE A 157 -3.38 -34.45 -6.80
CA ILE A 157 -3.70 -33.93 -5.48
C ILE A 157 -2.45 -33.34 -4.83
N VAL A 158 -2.64 -32.43 -3.87
CA VAL A 158 -1.54 -31.92 -3.05
C VAL A 158 -1.03 -33.06 -2.18
N SER A 159 0.29 -33.25 -2.11
CA SER A 159 0.89 -34.26 -1.25
C SER A 159 0.53 -33.98 0.23
N PRO A 160 0.13 -35.02 1.00
CA PRO A 160 -0.10 -34.87 2.44
C PRO A 160 1.15 -34.45 3.21
N THR A 161 2.33 -34.83 2.70
CA THR A 161 3.63 -34.60 3.34
C THR A 161 4.25 -33.26 2.95
N ASP A 162 4.04 -32.81 1.71
CA ASP A 162 4.53 -31.52 1.22
C ASP A 162 3.45 -30.78 0.41
N LYS A 163 2.96 -29.67 0.96
CA LYS A 163 1.93 -28.85 0.32
C LYS A 163 2.36 -28.24 -1.02
N LYS A 164 3.67 -28.23 -1.33
CA LYS A 164 4.24 -27.70 -2.56
C LYS A 164 4.33 -28.74 -3.70
N GLN A 165 4.16 -30.02 -3.37
CA GLN A 165 4.23 -31.11 -4.35
C GLN A 165 2.84 -31.60 -4.74
N TRP A 166 2.70 -31.92 -6.02
CA TRP A 166 1.52 -32.60 -6.55
C TRP A 166 1.85 -34.07 -6.77
N ILE A 167 1.00 -34.95 -6.25
CA ILE A 167 1.06 -36.39 -6.47
C ILE A 167 -0.11 -36.82 -7.35
N VAL A 168 0.08 -37.91 -8.09
CA VAL A 168 -0.95 -38.48 -8.95
C VAL A 168 -2.07 -39.06 -8.08
N ASP A 169 -3.31 -38.70 -8.39
CA ASP A 169 -4.50 -39.33 -7.83
C ASP A 169 -4.93 -40.43 -8.81
N GLU A 170 -4.54 -41.68 -8.54
CA GLU A 170 -4.70 -42.80 -9.50
C GLU A 170 -6.12 -42.98 -10.03
N GLU A 171 -7.14 -42.75 -9.19
CA GLU A 171 -8.55 -42.87 -9.58
C GLU A 171 -8.95 -41.77 -10.58
N ALA A 172 -8.64 -40.52 -10.29
CA ALA A 172 -8.86 -39.41 -11.21
C ALA A 172 -7.95 -39.47 -12.45
N ALA A 173 -6.71 -39.94 -12.29
CA ALA A 173 -5.75 -40.09 -13.37
C ALA A 173 -6.15 -41.20 -14.35
N ALA A 174 -6.79 -42.27 -13.89
CA ALA A 174 -7.37 -43.29 -14.75
C ALA A 174 -8.46 -42.71 -15.68
N VAL A 175 -9.30 -41.80 -15.16
CA VAL A 175 -10.29 -41.07 -15.98
C VAL A 175 -9.60 -40.19 -17.02
N VAL A 176 -8.54 -39.47 -16.66
CA VAL A 176 -7.78 -38.64 -17.60
C VAL A 176 -7.14 -39.50 -18.70
N LYS A 177 -6.47 -40.61 -18.35
CA LYS A 177 -5.90 -41.55 -19.31
C LYS A 177 -6.96 -42.10 -20.27
N ARG A 178 -8.12 -42.48 -19.74
CA ARG A 178 -9.27 -42.95 -20.53
C ARG A 178 -9.78 -41.89 -21.51
N ILE A 179 -9.82 -40.61 -21.11
CA ILE A 179 -10.19 -39.50 -22.01
C ILE A 179 -9.20 -39.41 -23.18
N PHE A 180 -7.90 -39.51 -22.90
CA PHE A 180 -6.87 -39.51 -23.93
C PHE A 180 -7.02 -40.71 -24.88
N ASP A 181 -7.25 -41.91 -24.36
CA ASP A 181 -7.44 -43.12 -25.19
C ASP A 181 -8.66 -43.00 -26.10
N LEU A 182 -9.79 -42.47 -25.59
CA LEU A 182 -10.98 -42.23 -26.40
C LEU A 182 -10.76 -41.17 -27.48
N CYS A 183 -9.97 -40.14 -27.18
CA CYS A 183 -9.60 -39.10 -28.14
C CYS A 183 -8.70 -39.65 -29.25
N ILE A 184 -7.70 -40.46 -28.90
CA ILE A 184 -6.83 -41.16 -29.87
C ILE A 184 -7.65 -42.14 -30.72
N GLY A 185 -8.66 -42.78 -30.12
CA GLY A 185 -9.64 -43.62 -30.81
C GLY A 185 -10.63 -42.86 -31.71
N GLY A 186 -10.42 -41.56 -31.94
CA GLY A 186 -11.20 -40.75 -32.89
C GLY A 186 -12.53 -40.21 -32.34
N LYS A 187 -12.79 -40.32 -31.03
CA LYS A 187 -14.03 -39.77 -30.44
C LYS A 187 -13.89 -38.28 -30.19
N GLY A 188 -14.92 -37.53 -30.59
CA GLY A 188 -14.98 -36.09 -30.33
C GLY A 188 -15.29 -35.76 -28.87
N PRO A 189 -14.97 -34.54 -28.38
CA PRO A 189 -15.19 -34.15 -26.98
C PRO A 189 -16.63 -34.36 -26.47
N MET A 190 -17.64 -34.10 -27.31
CA MET A 190 -19.05 -34.32 -26.96
C MET A 190 -19.37 -35.80 -26.76
N GLN A 191 -18.81 -36.68 -27.61
CA GLN A 191 -18.99 -38.12 -27.50
C GLN A 191 -18.30 -38.65 -26.24
N ILE A 192 -17.10 -38.17 -25.94
CA ILE A 192 -16.37 -38.53 -24.71
C ILE A 192 -17.18 -38.12 -23.48
N ALA A 193 -17.70 -36.88 -23.44
CA ALA A 193 -18.52 -36.42 -22.32
C ALA A 193 -19.79 -37.26 -22.15
N LYS A 194 -20.45 -37.67 -23.25
CA LYS A 194 -21.62 -38.55 -23.20
C LYS A 194 -21.27 -39.93 -22.63
N ILE A 195 -20.18 -40.53 -23.08
CA ILE A 195 -19.70 -41.83 -22.57
C ILE A 195 -19.39 -41.75 -21.08
N LEU A 196 -18.64 -40.74 -20.64
CA LEU A 196 -18.31 -40.55 -19.22
C LEU A 196 -19.56 -40.33 -18.36
N LYS A 197 -20.58 -39.64 -18.89
CA LYS A 197 -21.85 -39.44 -18.21
C LYS A 197 -22.66 -40.74 -18.10
N GLU A 198 -22.72 -41.54 -19.16
CA GLU A 198 -23.37 -42.87 -19.17
C GLU A 198 -22.70 -43.82 -18.17
N ASP A 199 -21.38 -43.76 -18.07
CA ASP A 199 -20.58 -44.53 -17.11
C ASP A 199 -20.59 -43.95 -15.68
N LYS A 200 -21.40 -42.90 -15.44
CA LYS A 200 -21.55 -42.22 -14.14
C LYS A 200 -20.24 -41.71 -13.55
N VAL A 201 -19.29 -41.32 -14.40
CA VAL A 201 -18.04 -40.71 -13.94
C VAL A 201 -18.35 -39.32 -13.35
N PRO A 202 -17.98 -39.05 -12.09
CA PRO A 202 -18.24 -37.76 -11.47
C PRO A 202 -17.44 -36.64 -12.16
N THR A 203 -17.99 -35.43 -12.17
CA THR A 203 -17.25 -34.26 -12.65
C THR A 203 -16.09 -33.97 -11.70
N ALA A 204 -15.02 -33.32 -12.19
CA ALA A 204 -13.86 -32.98 -11.35
C ALA A 204 -14.26 -32.24 -10.06
N LYS A 205 -15.27 -31.35 -10.13
CA LYS A 205 -15.79 -30.61 -8.97
C LYS A 205 -16.52 -31.53 -7.99
N ALA A 206 -17.36 -32.44 -8.48
CA ALA A 206 -18.09 -33.40 -7.65
C ALA A 206 -17.14 -34.41 -6.98
N TYR A 207 -16.22 -34.97 -7.75
CA TYR A 207 -15.21 -35.93 -7.26
C TYR A 207 -14.39 -35.38 -6.09
N TYR A 208 -13.85 -34.16 -6.22
CA TYR A 208 -13.09 -33.54 -5.13
C TYR A 208 -13.96 -33.03 -3.98
N ALA A 209 -15.26 -32.80 -4.19
CA ALA A 209 -16.20 -32.47 -3.12
C ALA A 209 -16.50 -33.70 -2.26
N GLU A 210 -16.78 -34.84 -2.90
CA GLU A 210 -16.98 -36.14 -2.23
C GLU A 210 -15.76 -36.54 -1.41
N LYS A 211 -14.55 -36.50 -1.99
CA LYS A 211 -13.29 -36.79 -1.26
C LYS A 211 -13.04 -35.89 -0.05
N LYS A 212 -13.62 -34.68 -0.02
CA LYS A 212 -13.47 -33.72 1.09
C LYS A 212 -14.66 -33.74 2.06
N GLY A 213 -15.63 -34.64 1.88
CA GLY A 213 -16.85 -34.68 2.69
C GLY A 213 -17.71 -33.41 2.56
N LYS A 214 -17.61 -32.70 1.44
CA LYS A 214 -18.39 -31.48 1.17
C LYS A 214 -19.64 -31.83 0.37
N ALA A 215 -20.69 -31.02 0.55
CA ALA A 215 -21.91 -31.13 -0.23
C ALA A 215 -21.59 -31.12 -1.74
N LEU A 216 -22.24 -32.04 -2.46
CA LEU A 216 -22.12 -32.15 -3.90
C LEU A 216 -22.55 -30.81 -4.54
N PRO A 217 -21.77 -30.26 -5.48
CA PRO A 217 -22.21 -29.12 -6.24
C PRO A 217 -23.43 -29.53 -7.09
N GLU A 218 -24.48 -28.69 -7.09
CA GLU A 218 -25.58 -28.80 -8.05
C GLU A 218 -25.07 -28.78 -9.51
#